data_AF-A0A520II51-F1
#
_entry.id   AF-A0A520II51-F1
#
_cell.length_a   1.000
_cell.length_b   1.000
_cell.length_c   1.000
_cell.angle_alpha   90.00
_cell.angle_beta   90.00
_cell.angle_gamma   90.00
#
_symmetry.space_group_name_H-M   'P 1'
#
loop_
_entity.id
_entity.type
_entity.pdbx_description
1 polymer ?
#
loop_
_entity_poly.entity_id
_entity_poly.type
_entity_poly.pdbx_seq_one_letter_code
_entity_poly.pdbx_strand_id
1 'polypeptide(L)'
;MRNIDPLNHLQGSLSGVIHAGETDYLYFGGTAYLGIPQNQAFLNYYIEGLSKFGVNNGTSRNNNVQLGIYDDAEAYAADYFGSEAALITSSGYLAAQLVVQYVSKLGQVVYAPGTHPALWLAGDPGVEGTFSDWAKSVVTKINNSEERRWVLISNAMNNLFPEVYDLGFLAGISHEKEILMVIDDSHGIG
;
A
#
# COMPACT_ATOMS: atom_id res chain seq x y z
N MET A 1 -23.85 29.34 12.86
CA MET A 1 -22.38 29.21 12.84
C MET A 1 -22.06 27.77 13.18
N ARG A 2 -21.37 27.01 12.33
CA ARG A 2 -20.89 25.68 12.73
C ARG A 2 -19.83 25.89 13.80
N ASN A 3 -19.98 25.27 14.98
CA ASN A 3 -18.88 25.16 15.92
C ASN A 3 -17.73 24.49 15.17
N ILE A 4 -16.66 25.24 14.96
CA ILE A 4 -15.43 24.70 14.38
C ILE A 4 -14.79 23.88 15.49
N ASP A 5 -14.76 22.56 15.33
CA ASP A 5 -14.03 21.68 16.23
C ASP A 5 -12.54 22.09 16.19
N PRO A 6 -11.93 22.46 17.35
CA PRO A 6 -10.53 22.87 17.39
C PRO A 6 -9.58 21.79 16.84
N LEU A 7 -10.00 20.52 16.79
CA LEU A 7 -9.23 19.42 16.22
C LEU A 7 -9.15 19.45 14.68
N ASN A 8 -9.99 20.23 13.99
CA ASN A 8 -10.00 20.30 12.52
C ASN A 8 -9.04 21.36 11.93
N HIS A 9 -8.38 22.17 12.77
CA HIS A 9 -7.52 23.28 12.34
C HIS A 9 -6.25 23.40 13.18
N LEU A 10 -5.58 22.29 13.39
CA LEU A 10 -4.34 22.21 14.17
C LEU A 10 -3.21 23.02 13.49
N GLN A 11 -2.43 23.74 14.30
CA GLN A 11 -1.28 24.56 13.87
C GLN A 11 0.06 23.86 14.16
N GLY A 12 0.07 22.53 14.26
CA GLY A 12 1.24 21.73 14.62
C GLY A 12 1.24 20.36 13.96
N SER A 13 2.34 19.63 14.11
CA SER A 13 2.48 18.27 13.58
C SER A 13 1.54 17.30 14.30
N LEU A 14 0.94 16.36 13.56
CA LEU A 14 0.24 15.23 14.16
C LEU A 14 1.26 14.29 14.82
N SER A 15 1.05 13.96 16.08
CA SER A 15 1.85 12.96 16.82
C SER A 15 0.92 12.16 17.75
N GLY A 16 1.48 11.31 18.62
CA GLY A 16 0.69 10.66 19.69
C GLY A 16 -0.01 11.67 20.61
N VAL A 17 0.51 12.90 20.71
CA VAL A 17 -0.13 14.04 21.36
C VAL A 17 -0.47 15.11 20.32
N ILE A 18 -1.70 15.62 20.36
CA ILE A 18 -2.16 16.74 19.55
C ILE A 18 -2.46 17.92 20.47
N HIS A 19 -1.96 19.10 20.11
CA HIS A 19 -2.21 20.35 20.82
C HIS A 19 -3.31 21.15 20.10
N ALA A 20 -4.45 21.36 20.75
CA ALA A 20 -5.55 22.17 20.22
C ALA A 20 -5.90 23.29 21.20
N GLY A 21 -5.41 24.51 20.90
CA GLY A 21 -5.48 25.63 21.83
C GLY A 21 -4.62 25.37 23.06
N GLU A 22 -5.23 25.45 24.24
CA GLU A 22 -4.58 25.16 25.53
C GLU A 22 -4.76 23.71 26.00
N THR A 23 -5.39 22.85 25.18
CA THR A 23 -5.71 21.47 25.54
C THR A 23 -4.87 20.48 24.74
N ASP A 24 -4.34 19.49 25.46
CA ASP A 24 -3.63 18.36 24.87
C ASP A 24 -4.55 17.14 24.75
N TYR A 25 -4.45 16.44 23.61
CA TYR A 25 -5.23 15.25 23.29
C TYR A 25 -4.31 14.09 22.94
N LEU A 26 -4.68 12.88 23.36
CA LEU A 26 -4.02 11.66 22.88
C LEU A 26 -4.68 11.20 21.57
N TYR A 27 -3.88 11.01 20.53
CA TYR A 27 -4.37 10.69 19.19
C TYR A 27 -4.18 9.22 18.84
N PHE A 28 -5.30 8.48 18.78
CA PHE A 28 -5.34 7.04 18.47
C PHE A 28 -5.91 6.74 17.08
N GLY A 29 -6.01 7.75 16.21
CA GLY A 29 -6.65 7.61 14.88
C GLY A 29 -5.71 7.73 13.69
N GLY A 30 -4.40 7.78 13.91
CA GLY A 30 -3.39 7.94 12.85
C GLY A 30 -2.79 6.61 12.40
N THR A 31 -2.08 6.64 11.26
CA THR A 31 -1.36 5.49 10.68
C THR A 31 0.16 5.59 10.86
N ALA A 32 0.64 6.50 11.70
CA ALA A 32 2.06 6.64 12.05
C ALA A 32 2.47 5.57 13.07
N TYR A 33 2.34 4.29 12.71
CA TYR A 33 2.48 3.13 13.61
C TYR A 33 3.77 3.13 14.43
N LEU A 34 4.87 3.54 13.81
CA LEU A 34 6.21 3.58 14.42
C LEU A 34 6.63 4.98 14.90
N GLY A 35 5.76 5.99 14.81
CA GLY A 35 6.09 7.36 15.19
C GLY A 35 7.23 8.01 14.37
N ILE A 36 7.52 7.46 13.19
CA ILE A 36 8.61 7.93 12.30
C ILE A 36 8.54 9.44 11.99
N PRO A 37 7.37 10.05 11.73
CA PRO A 37 7.32 11.48 11.40
C PRO A 37 7.83 12.41 12.51
N GLN A 38 7.92 11.94 13.76
CA GLN A 38 8.49 12.69 14.90
C GLN A 38 9.93 12.29 15.23
N ASN A 39 10.45 11.25 14.58
CA ASN A 39 11.78 10.74 14.89
C ASN A 39 12.85 11.74 14.44
N GLN A 40 13.63 12.27 15.39
CA GLN A 40 14.62 13.31 15.10
C GLN A 40 15.72 12.84 14.14
N ALA A 41 16.12 11.57 14.20
CA ALA A 41 17.13 11.04 13.27
C ALA A 41 16.58 10.99 11.84
N PHE A 42 15.33 10.56 11.67
CA PHE A 42 14.65 10.57 10.37
C PHE A 42 14.50 12.00 9.82
N LEU A 43 14.07 12.95 10.65
CA LEU A 43 13.97 14.36 10.27
C LEU A 43 15.31 14.94 9.82
N ASN A 44 16.40 14.58 10.50
CA ASN A 44 17.74 15.03 10.11
C ASN A 44 18.14 14.51 8.73
N TYR A 45 17.86 13.23 8.40
CA TYR A 45 18.07 12.70 7.06
C TYR A 45 17.21 13.40 6.00
N TYR A 46 15.97 13.75 6.34
CA TYR A 46 15.10 14.49 5.44
C TYR A 46 15.67 15.89 5.10
N ILE A 47 16.15 16.63 6.12
CA ILE A 47 16.80 17.94 5.94
C ILE A 47 18.09 17.83 5.11
N GLU A 48 18.88 16.78 5.37
CA GLU A 48 20.07 16.49 4.57
C GLU A 48 19.72 16.24 3.10
N GLY A 49 18.69 15.44 2.84
CA GLY A 49 18.18 15.17 1.50
C GLY A 49 17.75 16.44 0.77
N LEU A 50 17.01 17.32 1.44
CA LEU A 50 16.63 18.63 0.88
C LEU A 50 17.85 19.48 0.50
N SER A 51 18.89 19.47 1.34
CA SER A 51 20.12 20.23 1.09
C SER A 51 20.92 19.66 -0.10
N LYS A 52 20.86 18.34 -0.32
CA LYS A 52 21.58 17.65 -1.39
C LYS A 52 20.84 17.68 -2.74
N PHE A 53 19.53 17.46 -2.72
CA PHE A 53 18.73 17.17 -3.91
C PHE A 53 17.72 18.27 -4.25
N GLY A 54 17.52 19.24 -3.36
CA GLY A 54 16.49 20.25 -3.49
C GLY A 54 15.09 19.74 -3.14
N VAL A 55 14.08 20.60 -3.32
CA VAL A 55 12.70 20.35 -2.86
C VAL A 55 11.91 19.45 -3.81
N ASN A 56 12.15 19.56 -5.12
CA ASN A 56 11.43 18.80 -6.14
C ASN A 56 12.28 18.65 -7.40
N ASN A 57 12.34 17.42 -7.93
CA ASN A 57 12.82 17.17 -9.28
C ASN A 57 11.60 17.01 -10.22
N GLY A 58 11.24 18.09 -10.91
CA GLY A 58 10.06 18.14 -11.80
C GLY A 58 10.23 17.43 -13.15
N THR A 59 11.14 16.45 -13.24
CA THR A 59 11.41 15.71 -14.48
C THR A 59 11.00 14.25 -14.35
N SER A 60 10.73 13.59 -15.48
CA SER A 60 10.37 12.17 -15.48
C SER A 60 11.58 11.26 -15.25
N ARG A 61 11.32 10.04 -14.76
CA ARG A 61 12.31 8.94 -14.69
C ARG A 61 12.73 8.39 -16.07
N ASN A 62 12.23 8.96 -17.17
CA ASN A 62 12.69 8.65 -18.53
C ASN A 62 13.53 9.79 -19.13
N ASN A 63 13.87 10.81 -18.34
CA ASN A 63 14.72 11.90 -18.79
C ASN A 63 16.19 11.46 -18.84
N ASN A 64 17.03 12.16 -19.59
CA ASN A 64 18.46 11.87 -19.70
C ASN A 64 19.28 12.37 -18.49
N VAL A 65 18.72 13.27 -17.68
CA VAL A 65 19.30 13.75 -16.43
C VAL A 65 18.40 13.29 -15.28
N GLN A 66 18.96 12.50 -14.37
CA GLN A 66 18.24 11.89 -13.24
C GLN A 66 19.06 11.96 -11.95
N LEU A 67 18.37 11.89 -10.81
CA LEU A 67 19.02 11.77 -9.50
C LEU A 67 19.32 10.29 -9.21
N GLY A 68 20.56 9.96 -8.82
CA GLY A 68 20.95 8.58 -8.50
C GLY A 68 20.25 8.01 -7.26
N ILE A 69 19.74 8.86 -6.37
CA ILE A 69 19.07 8.44 -5.12
C ILE A 69 17.85 7.53 -5.36
N TYR A 70 17.21 7.60 -6.53
CA TYR A 70 16.10 6.72 -6.86
C TYR A 70 16.56 5.27 -7.00
N ASP A 71 17.65 5.04 -7.73
CA ASP A 71 18.19 3.70 -7.95
C ASP A 71 18.74 3.14 -6.63
N ASP A 72 19.39 3.96 -5.80
CA ASP A 72 19.86 3.57 -4.46
C ASP A 72 18.69 3.15 -3.55
N ALA A 73 17.60 3.92 -3.55
CA ALA A 73 16.43 3.64 -2.72
C ALA A 73 15.65 2.41 -3.21
N GLU A 74 15.52 2.24 -4.53
CA GLU A 74 14.87 1.07 -5.13
C GLU A 74 15.70 -0.20 -4.91
N ALA A 75 17.03 -0.14 -5.01
CA ALA A 75 17.90 -1.26 -4.69
C ALA A 75 17.82 -1.64 -3.21
N TYR A 76 17.83 -0.65 -2.30
CA TYR A 76 17.64 -0.89 -0.87
C TYR A 76 16.28 -1.53 -0.57
N ALA A 77 15.20 -1.03 -1.18
CA ALA A 77 13.86 -1.57 -0.98
C ALA A 77 13.76 -3.01 -1.50
N ALA A 78 14.34 -3.31 -2.66
CA ALA A 78 14.36 -4.67 -3.21
C ALA A 78 15.06 -5.66 -2.28
N ASP A 79 16.23 -5.29 -1.75
CA ASP A 79 16.98 -6.10 -0.79
C ASP A 79 16.20 -6.28 0.53
N TYR A 80 15.67 -5.19 1.08
CA TYR A 80 14.93 -5.21 2.34
C TYR A 80 13.68 -6.10 2.30
N PHE A 81 12.94 -6.08 1.18
CA PHE A 81 11.74 -6.89 0.99
C PHE A 81 11.99 -8.25 0.31
N GLY A 82 13.25 -8.56 -0.03
CA GLY A 82 13.63 -9.82 -0.67
C GLY A 82 13.05 -10.00 -2.08
N SER A 83 12.84 -8.90 -2.82
CA SER A 83 12.36 -8.93 -4.21
C SER A 83 13.50 -8.74 -5.22
N GLU A 84 13.29 -9.17 -6.47
CA GLU A 84 14.29 -9.01 -7.54
C GLU A 84 14.50 -7.53 -7.94
N ALA A 85 13.47 -6.71 -7.74
CA ALA A 85 13.49 -5.27 -8.02
C ALA A 85 12.43 -4.56 -7.18
N ALA A 86 12.56 -3.24 -7.08
CA ALA A 86 11.54 -2.35 -6.52
C ALA A 86 11.37 -1.12 -7.41
N LEU A 87 10.23 -0.46 -7.25
CA LEU A 87 9.94 0.81 -7.91
C LEU A 87 9.25 1.72 -6.90
N ILE A 88 9.73 2.95 -6.78
CA ILE A 88 9.17 3.95 -5.88
C ILE A 88 8.31 4.94 -6.67
N THR A 89 7.12 5.25 -6.14
CA THR A 89 6.24 6.28 -6.68
C THR A 89 6.00 7.38 -5.64
N SER A 90 5.29 8.44 -6.02
CA SER A 90 4.99 9.55 -5.12
C SER A 90 3.97 9.22 -4.02
N SER A 91 3.25 8.09 -4.11
CA SER A 91 2.30 7.65 -3.07
C SER A 91 1.95 6.17 -3.20
N GLY A 92 1.52 5.54 -2.10
CA GLY A 92 1.01 4.17 -2.13
C GLY A 92 -0.18 4.01 -3.09
N TYR A 93 -1.04 5.03 -3.23
CA TYR A 93 -2.13 5.03 -4.19
C TYR A 93 -1.64 4.93 -5.64
N LEU A 94 -0.63 5.71 -6.01
CA LEU A 94 -0.09 5.68 -7.37
C LEU A 94 0.64 4.36 -7.65
N ALA A 95 1.37 3.82 -6.68
CA ALA A 95 1.98 2.50 -6.79
C ALA A 95 0.91 1.42 -7.04
N ALA A 96 -0.14 1.38 -6.23
CA ALA A 96 -1.25 0.44 -6.38
C ALA A 96 -1.90 0.57 -7.76
N GLN A 97 -2.29 1.78 -8.18
CA GLN A 97 -2.92 2.03 -9.48
C GLN A 97 -2.01 1.63 -10.66
N LEU A 98 -0.73 1.96 -10.59
CA LEU A 98 0.24 1.58 -11.63
C LEU A 98 0.30 0.06 -11.80
N VAL A 99 0.39 -0.67 -10.68
CA VAL A 99 0.45 -2.13 -10.69
C VAL A 99 -0.86 -2.72 -11.22
N VAL A 100 -2.01 -2.37 -10.63
CA VAL A 100 -3.29 -3.00 -11.01
C VAL A 100 -3.69 -2.71 -12.46
N GLN A 101 -3.44 -1.50 -12.98
CA GLN A 101 -3.72 -1.17 -14.37
C GLN A 101 -2.87 -1.95 -15.38
N TYR A 102 -1.65 -2.34 -14.98
CA TYR A 102 -0.79 -3.18 -15.79
C TYR A 102 -1.22 -4.64 -15.68
N VAL A 103 -1.26 -5.18 -14.47
CA VAL A 103 -1.42 -6.63 -14.26
C VAL A 103 -2.82 -7.12 -14.63
N SER A 104 -3.85 -6.29 -14.51
CA SER A 104 -5.24 -6.67 -14.86
C SER A 104 -5.43 -7.04 -16.33
N LYS A 105 -4.50 -6.68 -17.20
CA LYS A 105 -4.49 -7.05 -18.62
C LYS A 105 -3.90 -8.44 -18.88
N LEU A 106 -3.30 -9.07 -17.87
CA LEU A 106 -2.53 -10.31 -17.99
C LEU A 106 -3.35 -11.57 -17.67
N GLY A 107 -4.57 -11.44 -17.13
CA GLY A 107 -5.42 -12.58 -16.79
C GLY A 107 -6.77 -12.18 -16.20
N GLN A 108 -7.58 -13.18 -15.85
CA GLN A 108 -8.88 -12.94 -15.24
C GLN A 108 -8.70 -12.40 -13.81
N VAL A 109 -9.23 -11.20 -13.55
CA VAL A 109 -9.09 -10.51 -12.26
C VAL A 109 -10.11 -11.02 -11.24
N VAL A 110 -9.66 -11.24 -10.00
CA VAL A 110 -10.51 -11.50 -8.84
C VAL A 110 -9.99 -10.68 -7.65
N TYR A 111 -10.90 -9.96 -7.00
CA TYR A 111 -10.63 -9.19 -5.79
C TYR A 111 -10.96 -10.01 -4.55
N ALA A 112 -10.15 -9.88 -3.49
CA ALA A 112 -10.48 -10.33 -2.15
C ALA A 112 -11.43 -9.34 -1.45
N PRO A 113 -12.20 -9.79 -0.43
CA PRO A 113 -13.03 -8.90 0.37
C PRO A 113 -12.21 -7.80 1.05
N GLY A 114 -12.77 -6.59 1.12
CA GLY A 114 -12.15 -5.47 1.83
C GLY A 114 -10.87 -4.92 1.17
N THR A 115 -10.62 -5.26 -0.09
CA THR A 115 -9.49 -4.73 -0.86
C THR A 115 -9.47 -3.19 -0.82
N HIS A 116 -8.30 -2.61 -0.53
CA HIS A 116 -8.15 -1.15 -0.40
C HIS A 116 -8.59 -0.40 -1.67
N PRO A 117 -9.27 0.77 -1.57
CA PRO A 117 -9.76 1.51 -2.74
C PRO A 117 -8.70 1.90 -3.78
N ALA A 118 -7.44 2.00 -3.38
CA ALA A 118 -6.33 2.26 -4.29
C ALA A 118 -6.11 1.16 -5.33
N LEU A 119 -6.57 -0.07 -5.07
CA LEU A 119 -6.43 -1.21 -5.97
C LEU A 119 -7.61 -1.36 -6.93
N TRP A 120 -8.67 -0.57 -6.79
CA TRP A 120 -9.88 -0.68 -7.61
C TRP A 120 -9.67 -0.10 -9.01
N LEU A 121 -10.01 -0.88 -10.05
CA LEU A 121 -9.89 -0.43 -11.46
C LEU A 121 -11.08 0.42 -11.93
N ALA A 122 -12.29 0.04 -11.52
CA ALA A 122 -13.54 0.61 -12.03
C ALA A 122 -14.56 0.88 -10.91
N GLY A 123 -14.07 1.25 -9.73
CA GLY A 123 -14.86 1.41 -8.50
C GLY A 123 -14.88 0.15 -7.65
N ASP A 124 -15.68 0.19 -6.58
CA ASP A 124 -15.80 -0.88 -5.59
C ASP A 124 -16.15 -2.22 -6.26
N PRO A 125 -15.32 -3.28 -6.12
CA PRO A 125 -15.60 -4.58 -6.70
C PRO A 125 -16.79 -5.30 -6.04
N GLY A 126 -17.32 -4.80 -4.91
CA GLY A 126 -18.52 -5.33 -4.26
C GLY A 126 -18.32 -6.76 -3.71
N VAL A 127 -17.09 -7.11 -3.33
CA VAL A 127 -16.78 -8.44 -2.79
C VAL A 127 -17.01 -8.44 -1.28
N GLU A 128 -18.05 -9.15 -0.87
CA GLU A 128 -18.45 -9.30 0.53
C GLU A 128 -18.00 -10.65 1.12
N GLY A 129 -18.08 -10.77 2.45
CA GLY A 129 -17.75 -11.99 3.18
C GLY A 129 -16.36 -11.99 3.81
N THR A 130 -15.97 -13.14 4.38
CA THR A 130 -14.68 -13.30 5.05
C THR A 130 -13.58 -13.65 4.05
N PHE A 131 -12.34 -13.29 4.36
CA PHE A 131 -11.19 -13.69 3.54
C PHE A 131 -11.06 -15.22 3.44
N SER A 132 -11.29 -15.95 4.54
CA SER A 132 -11.24 -17.42 4.56
C SER A 132 -12.26 -18.07 3.61
N ASP A 133 -13.50 -17.57 3.59
CA ASP A 133 -14.53 -18.13 2.70
C ASP A 133 -14.25 -17.78 1.24
N TRP A 134 -13.80 -16.54 1.00
CA TRP A 134 -13.32 -16.13 -0.31
C TRP A 134 -12.17 -17.02 -0.80
N ALA A 135 -11.17 -17.28 0.03
CA ALA A 135 -10.00 -18.12 -0.30
C ALA A 135 -10.40 -19.53 -0.74
N LYS A 136 -11.37 -20.16 -0.06
CA LYS A 136 -11.91 -21.47 -0.48
C LYS A 136 -12.67 -21.37 -1.80
N SER A 137 -13.48 -20.32 -1.95
CA SER A 137 -14.31 -20.11 -3.15
C SER A 137 -13.45 -19.85 -4.40
N VAL A 138 -12.36 -19.08 -4.26
CA VAL A 138 -11.51 -18.69 -5.38
C VAL A 138 -10.69 -19.87 -5.89
N VAL A 139 -10.18 -20.74 -5.01
CA VAL A 139 -9.53 -22.01 -5.40
C VAL A 139 -10.48 -22.87 -6.23
N THR A 140 -11.71 -23.05 -5.73
CA THR A 140 -12.73 -23.85 -6.43
C THR A 140 -13.07 -23.23 -7.79
N LYS A 141 -13.24 -21.90 -7.85
CA LYS A 141 -13.52 -21.16 -9.09
C LYS A 141 -12.41 -21.32 -10.11
N ILE A 142 -11.15 -21.14 -9.70
CA ILE A 142 -9.98 -21.20 -10.57
C ILE A 142 -9.81 -22.62 -11.12
N ASN A 143 -9.86 -23.63 -10.26
CA ASN A 143 -9.61 -25.02 -10.66
C ASN A 143 -10.68 -25.56 -11.62
N ASN A 144 -11.92 -25.07 -11.53
CA ASN A 144 -13.02 -25.48 -12.39
C ASN A 144 -13.19 -24.63 -13.66
N SER A 145 -12.39 -23.57 -13.82
CA SER A 145 -12.47 -22.70 -15.00
C SER A 145 -11.60 -23.24 -16.14
N GLU A 146 -11.96 -22.94 -17.39
CA GLU A 146 -11.07 -23.13 -18.55
C GLU A 146 -9.96 -22.08 -18.58
N GLU A 147 -10.16 -20.93 -17.93
CA GLU A 147 -9.19 -19.83 -17.89
C GLU A 147 -7.89 -20.25 -17.20
N ARG A 148 -6.77 -19.98 -17.88
CA ARG A 148 -5.44 -20.39 -17.43
C ARG A 148 -4.76 -19.35 -16.55
N ARG A 149 -4.88 -18.06 -16.88
CA ARG A 149 -4.19 -16.96 -16.19
C ARG A 149 -5.14 -16.17 -15.32
N TRP A 150 -4.75 -15.97 -14.07
CA TRP A 150 -5.55 -15.25 -13.08
C TRP A 150 -4.73 -14.19 -12.38
N VAL A 151 -5.41 -13.10 -12.02
CA VAL A 151 -4.85 -12.01 -11.23
C VAL A 151 -5.65 -11.89 -9.96
N LEU A 152 -5.02 -12.20 -8.83
CA LEU A 152 -5.62 -12.08 -7.51
C LEU A 152 -5.17 -10.76 -6.89
N ILE A 153 -6.12 -9.94 -6.46
CA ILE A 153 -5.85 -8.64 -5.85
C ILE A 153 -6.36 -8.67 -4.41
N SER A 154 -5.48 -8.40 -3.46
CA SER A 154 -5.79 -8.45 -2.03
C SER A 154 -4.94 -7.48 -1.22
N ASN A 155 -5.31 -7.27 0.04
CA ASN A 155 -4.42 -6.69 1.04
C ASN A 155 -3.61 -7.82 1.70
N ALA A 156 -2.54 -7.51 2.42
CA ALA A 156 -1.83 -8.49 3.26
C ALA A 156 -2.60 -8.81 4.55
N MET A 157 -3.39 -7.85 5.03
CA MET A 157 -4.17 -7.94 6.25
C MET A 157 -5.45 -7.12 6.14
N ASN A 158 -6.36 -7.31 7.09
CA ASN A 158 -7.59 -6.56 7.16
C ASN A 158 -7.32 -5.10 7.59
N ASN A 159 -7.90 -4.15 6.87
CA ASN A 159 -7.67 -2.71 7.09
C ASN A 159 -8.37 -2.17 8.37
N LEU A 160 -9.38 -2.88 8.88
CA LEU A 160 -10.21 -2.42 10.00
C LEU A 160 -10.06 -3.30 11.25
N PHE A 161 -9.73 -4.57 11.07
CA PHE A 161 -9.61 -5.54 12.14
C PHE A 161 -8.18 -6.10 12.20
N PRO A 162 -7.67 -6.47 13.38
CA PRO A 162 -6.35 -7.08 13.52
C PRO A 162 -6.38 -8.55 13.04
N GLU A 163 -6.46 -8.74 11.73
CA GLU A 163 -6.54 -10.03 11.05
C GLU A 163 -5.52 -10.08 9.92
N VAL A 164 -4.56 -11.00 10.01
CA VAL A 164 -3.59 -11.28 8.95
C VAL A 164 -4.17 -12.32 8.00
N TYR A 165 -4.05 -12.09 6.70
CA TYR A 165 -4.60 -13.00 5.71
C TYR A 165 -3.63 -14.16 5.41
N ASP A 166 -4.14 -15.39 5.51
CA ASP A 166 -3.37 -16.59 5.21
C ASP A 166 -3.38 -16.88 3.71
N LEU A 167 -2.22 -16.74 3.07
CA LEU A 167 -2.04 -17.01 1.64
C LEU A 167 -1.76 -18.49 1.32
N GLY A 168 -1.77 -19.37 2.32
CA GLY A 168 -1.57 -20.81 2.15
C GLY A 168 -2.61 -21.48 1.23
N PHE A 169 -3.78 -20.86 1.04
CA PHE A 169 -4.81 -21.37 0.11
C PHE A 169 -4.31 -21.50 -1.34
N LEU A 170 -3.29 -20.72 -1.73
CA LEU A 170 -2.70 -20.77 -3.07
C LEU A 170 -2.16 -22.17 -3.40
N ALA A 171 -1.74 -22.94 -2.40
CA ALA A 171 -1.30 -24.32 -2.58
C ALA A 171 -2.42 -25.26 -3.07
N GLY A 172 -3.69 -24.87 -2.92
CA GLY A 172 -4.84 -25.61 -3.43
C GLY A 172 -5.15 -25.36 -4.91
N ILE A 173 -4.48 -24.40 -5.54
CA ILE A 173 -4.68 -24.08 -6.97
C ILE A 173 -3.88 -25.08 -7.82
N SER A 174 -4.51 -25.59 -8.88
CA SER A 174 -3.89 -26.50 -9.83
C SER A 174 -2.63 -25.90 -10.46
N HIS A 175 -1.57 -26.70 -10.58
CA HIS A 175 -0.31 -26.32 -11.23
C HIS A 175 -0.44 -25.96 -12.72
N GLU A 176 -1.57 -26.29 -13.35
CA GLU A 176 -1.86 -25.89 -14.73
C GLU A 176 -2.25 -24.41 -14.85
N LYS A 177 -2.55 -23.76 -13.73
CA LYS A 177 -2.98 -22.36 -13.65
C LYS A 177 -1.79 -21.46 -13.38
N GLU A 178 -1.80 -20.29 -14.00
CA GLU A 178 -0.82 -19.23 -13.80
C GLU A 178 -1.46 -18.15 -12.93
N ILE A 179 -0.91 -17.95 -11.73
CA ILE A 179 -1.44 -16.99 -10.76
C ILE A 179 -0.44 -15.84 -10.63
N LEU A 180 -0.92 -14.62 -10.88
CA LEU A 180 -0.25 -13.41 -10.47
C LEU A 180 -1.03 -12.84 -9.29
N MET A 181 -0.34 -12.51 -8.19
CA MET A 181 -0.96 -11.94 -7.01
C MET A 181 -0.42 -10.54 -6.74
N VAL A 182 -1.33 -9.60 -6.49
CA VAL A 182 -1.04 -8.25 -6.00
C VAL A 182 -1.47 -8.18 -4.54
N ILE A 183 -0.55 -7.81 -3.67
CA ILE A 183 -0.75 -7.71 -2.23
C ILE A 183 -0.43 -6.28 -1.81
N ASP A 184 -1.42 -5.56 -1.28
CA ASP A 184 -1.23 -4.26 -0.63
C ASP A 184 -0.91 -4.48 0.85
N ASP A 185 0.33 -4.16 1.23
CA ASP A 185 0.86 -4.30 2.58
C ASP A 185 1.04 -2.95 3.30
N SER A 186 0.23 -1.95 2.94
CA SER A 186 0.30 -0.60 3.52
C SER A 186 0.13 -0.54 5.04
N HIS A 187 -0.47 -1.58 5.64
CA HIS A 187 -0.68 -1.70 7.07
C HIS A 187 0.23 -2.72 7.76
N GLY A 188 1.02 -3.52 7.03
CA GLY A 188 1.92 -4.53 7.60
C GLY A 188 3.40 -4.18 7.55
N ILE A 189 3.83 -3.21 6.73
CA ILE A 189 5.22 -2.74 6.73
C ILE A 189 5.54 -1.98 8.02
N GLY A 190 6.53 -2.48 8.77
CA GLY A 190 7.04 -1.88 10.01
C GLY A 190 7.32 -2.93 11.07
#